data_AF-A0A540N8R9-F1
#
_entry.id   AF-A0A540N8R9-F1
#
_cell.length_a   1.000
_cell.length_b   1.000
_cell.length_c   1.000
_cell.angle_alpha   90.00
_cell.angle_beta   90.00
_cell.angle_gamma   90.00
#
_symmetry.space_group_name_H-M   'P 1'
#
loop_
_entity.id
_entity.type
_entity.pdbx_description
1 polymer ?
#
loop_
_entity_poly.entity_id
_entity_poly.type
_entity_poly.pdbx_seq_one_letter_code
_entity_poly.pdbx_strand_id
1 'polypeptide(L)'
;MKSHHDQCRKKVFVKSVLKKKMANMDHVTRDKIPRSFVFSRCKLPGPLKQLQDDLRKLMLPYTALKLKEKRRNNLRNFFNVAGPIRVTHFLMLSKTPTAPYLRVARAP
;
A
#
# COMPACT_ATOMS: atom_id res chain seq x y z
N MET A 1 12.75 -37.45 33.44
CA MET A 1 11.55 -36.59 33.32
C MET A 1 11.96 -35.16 33.68
N LYS A 2 11.85 -34.23 32.72
CA LYS A 2 11.72 -32.76 32.86
C LYS A 2 12.85 -32.02 33.63
N SER A 3 13.38 -30.86 33.26
CA SER A 3 13.12 -29.93 32.16
C SER A 3 14.02 -28.70 32.35
N HIS A 4 14.65 -28.28 31.26
CA HIS A 4 14.82 -26.90 30.79
C HIS A 4 15.67 -25.89 31.60
N HIS A 5 16.90 -25.73 31.11
CA HIS A 5 17.54 -24.44 30.83
C HIS A 5 16.51 -23.36 30.42
N ASP A 6 16.54 -22.20 31.07
CA ASP A 6 15.99 -20.98 30.50
C ASP A 6 17.01 -19.85 30.63
N GLN A 7 17.61 -19.47 29.49
CA GLN A 7 18.50 -18.34 29.38
C GLN A 7 17.96 -17.34 28.37
N CYS A 8 17.77 -16.12 28.89
CA CYS A 8 17.97 -14.82 28.24
C CYS A 8 17.21 -14.56 26.92
N ARG A 9 16.19 -13.70 26.99
CA ARG A 9 15.97 -12.69 25.95
C ARG A 9 15.66 -11.33 26.58
N LYS A 10 16.66 -10.46 26.61
CA LYS A 10 16.54 -9.02 26.85
C LYS A 10 15.55 -8.43 25.82
N LYS A 11 14.44 -7.85 26.28
CA LYS A 11 13.55 -7.04 25.44
C LYS A 11 14.21 -5.68 25.21
N VAL A 12 14.76 -5.47 24.02
CA VAL A 12 15.24 -4.14 23.59
C VAL A 12 14.03 -3.35 23.12
N PHE A 13 13.61 -2.36 23.92
CA PHE A 13 12.54 -1.43 23.56
C PHE A 13 13.11 -0.34 22.64
N VAL A 14 13.03 -0.55 21.33
CA VAL A 14 13.41 0.47 20.35
C VAL A 14 12.24 1.45 20.18
N LYS A 15 12.37 2.65 20.76
CA LYS A 15 11.47 3.77 20.44
C LYS A 15 11.66 4.13 18.97
N SER A 16 10.63 3.91 18.15
CA SER A 16 10.67 4.34 16.74
C SER A 16 10.44 5.85 16.65
N VAL A 17 11.40 6.51 16.01
CA VAL A 17 11.46 7.95 15.78
C VAL A 17 10.22 8.42 15.01
N LEU A 18 9.41 9.27 15.64
CA LEU A 18 8.25 9.93 15.05
C LEU A 18 8.71 10.84 13.91
N LYS A 19 8.51 10.38 12.69
CA LYS A 19 8.86 11.12 11.48
C LYS A 19 7.84 12.25 11.25
N LYS A 20 8.36 13.49 11.26
CA LYS A 20 7.77 14.79 10.94
C LYS A 20 6.56 14.74 9.99
N LYS A 21 5.40 15.21 10.47
CA LYS A 21 4.19 15.47 9.67
C LYS A 21 4.42 16.70 8.78
N MET A 22 4.21 16.57 7.47
CA MET A 22 4.11 17.72 6.56
C MET A 22 2.64 18.11 6.35
N ALA A 23 2.44 19.43 6.37
CA ALA A 23 1.33 20.24 5.85
C ALA A 23 -0.07 20.14 6.50
N ASN A 24 -0.33 21.15 7.32
CA ASN A 24 -1.52 22.03 7.40
C ASN A 24 -2.61 21.78 6.32
N MET A 25 -3.83 21.37 6.74
CA MET A 25 -5.13 21.54 6.05
C MET A 25 -6.26 21.16 7.03
N ASP A 26 -7.36 21.91 6.97
CA ASP A 26 -8.41 22.08 7.99
C ASP A 26 -9.05 20.81 8.57
N HIS A 27 -9.42 20.89 9.84
CA HIS A 27 -9.89 19.77 10.67
C HIS A 27 -11.21 19.12 10.19
N VAL A 28 -11.96 19.75 9.29
CA VAL A 28 -13.22 19.21 8.70
C VAL A 28 -12.98 18.50 7.36
N THR A 29 -11.92 18.87 6.63
CA THR A 29 -11.58 18.32 5.30
C THR A 29 -10.59 17.16 5.39
N ARG A 30 -9.83 17.08 6.50
CA ARG A 30 -8.77 16.08 6.73
C ARG A 30 -9.24 14.62 6.64
N ASP A 31 -10.51 14.36 6.91
CA ASP A 31 -11.08 13.01 6.88
C ASP A 31 -11.64 12.57 5.53
N LYS A 32 -11.72 13.48 4.55
CA LYS A 32 -12.31 13.22 3.22
C LYS A 32 -11.31 13.23 2.06
N ILE A 33 -10.02 13.46 2.31
CA ILE A 33 -9.03 13.45 1.22
C ILE A 33 -8.86 12.03 0.70
N PRO A 34 -9.18 11.75 -0.58
CA PRO A 34 -9.07 10.42 -1.14
C PRO A 34 -7.60 10.03 -1.26
N ARG A 35 -7.21 8.98 -0.54
CA ARG A 35 -5.91 8.32 -0.71
C ARG A 35 -6.06 7.14 -1.65
N SER A 36 -5.10 6.97 -2.55
CA SER A 36 -5.17 5.94 -3.58
C SER A 36 -4.03 4.92 -3.50
N PHE A 37 -4.33 3.68 -3.86
CA PHE A 37 -3.35 2.64 -4.13
C PHE A 37 -3.38 2.27 -5.59
N VAL A 38 -2.24 2.45 -6.25
CA VAL A 38 -2.03 2.00 -7.63
C VAL A 38 -1.16 0.75 -7.59
N PHE A 39 -1.68 -0.38 -8.04
CA PHE A 39 -0.96 -1.64 -8.09
C PHE A 39 -1.43 -2.56 -9.21
N SER A 40 -0.63 -3.58 -9.53
CA SER A 40 -0.97 -4.61 -10.51
C SER A 40 -1.39 -5.93 -9.84
N ARG A 41 -2.29 -6.68 -10.50
CA ARG A 41 -2.72 -8.02 -10.06
C ARG A 41 -1.98 -9.18 -10.72
N CYS A 42 -1.28 -8.91 -11.81
CA CYS A 42 -0.56 -9.90 -12.59
C CYS A 42 0.79 -9.31 -13.04
N LYS A 43 1.65 -10.15 -13.61
CA LYS A 43 2.89 -9.66 -14.22
C LYS A 43 2.54 -8.76 -15.41
N LEU A 44 2.86 -7.47 -15.29
CA LEU A 44 2.65 -6.52 -16.37
C LEU A 44 3.82 -6.50 -17.37
N PRO A 45 3.55 -6.31 -18.67
CA PRO A 45 4.56 -5.97 -19.67
C PRO A 45 5.14 -4.57 -19.41
N GLY A 46 6.30 -4.28 -20.00
CA GLY A 46 7.05 -3.03 -19.81
C GLY A 46 6.19 -1.75 -19.92
N PRO A 47 5.43 -1.55 -21.00
CA PRO A 47 4.59 -0.35 -21.16
C PRO A 47 3.54 -0.18 -20.06
N LEU A 48 2.93 -1.27 -19.59
CA LEU A 48 1.93 -1.19 -18.52
C LEU A 48 2.55 -0.94 -17.15
N LYS A 49 3.81 -1.34 -16.94
CA LYS A 49 4.56 -0.93 -15.74
C LYS A 49 4.88 0.55 -15.76
N GLN A 50 5.28 1.08 -16.92
CA GLN A 50 5.50 2.52 -17.08
C GLN A 50 4.21 3.29 -16.80
N LEU A 51 3.09 2.86 -17.38
CA LEU A 51 1.77 3.43 -17.10
C LEU A 51 1.43 3.38 -15.60
N GLN A 52 1.75 2.28 -14.92
CA GLN A 52 1.54 2.15 -13.48
C GLN A 52 2.33 3.21 -12.69
N ASP A 53 3.59 3.42 -13.07
CA ASP A 53 4.45 4.42 -12.41
C ASP A 53 4.01 5.85 -12.74
N ASP A 54 3.51 6.09 -13.94
CA ASP A 54 2.96 7.39 -14.34
C ASP A 54 1.64 7.68 -13.60
N LEU A 55 0.76 6.69 -13.42
CA LEU A 55 -0.43 6.80 -12.57
C LEU A 55 -0.05 7.11 -11.11
N ARG A 56 1.04 6.54 -10.60
CA ARG A 56 1.54 6.84 -9.26
C ARG A 56 2.03 8.27 -9.12
N LYS A 57 2.75 8.78 -10.13
CA LYS A 57 3.21 10.18 -10.15
C LYS A 57 2.04 11.13 -10.25
N LEU A 58 1.06 10.82 -11.11
CA LEU A 58 -0.12 11.64 -11.33
C LEU A 58 -0.99 11.76 -10.08
N MET A 59 -1.06 10.70 -9.27
CA MET A 59 -1.86 10.67 -8.04
C MET A 59 -1.08 11.14 -6.79
N LEU A 60 0.09 11.79 -6.95
CA LEU A 60 0.79 12.43 -5.85
C LEU A 60 0.04 13.67 -5.34
N PRO A 61 0.12 13.99 -4.03
CA PRO A 61 0.95 13.36 -2.99
C PRO A 61 0.27 12.19 -2.23
N TYR A 62 -1.01 11.90 -2.49
CA TYR A 62 -1.85 11.02 -1.65
C TYR A 62 -1.84 9.54 -2.06
N THR A 63 -0.74 9.11 -2.68
CA THR A 63 -0.57 7.75 -3.21
C THR A 63 0.69 7.11 -2.66
N ALA A 64 0.64 5.81 -2.38
CA ALA A 64 1.78 5.09 -1.84
C ALA A 64 2.83 4.77 -2.93
N LEU A 65 3.80 5.67 -3.12
CA LEU A 65 4.95 5.46 -4.01
C LEU A 65 5.80 4.25 -3.62
N LYS A 66 5.88 3.95 -2.31
CA LYS A 66 6.75 2.89 -1.77
C LYS A 66 6.05 1.52 -1.72
N LEU A 67 4.84 1.42 -2.26
CA LEU A 67 4.13 0.14 -2.35
C LEU A 67 4.85 -0.77 -3.34
N LYS A 68 5.52 -1.81 -2.81
CA LYS A 68 6.19 -2.83 -3.63
C LYS A 68 5.28 -4.05 -3.77
N GLU A 69 4.80 -4.28 -4.99
CA GLU A 69 4.06 -5.50 -5.32
C GLU A 69 5.00 -6.71 -5.36
N LYS A 70 4.70 -7.70 -4.52
CA LYS A 70 5.32 -9.03 -4.61
C LYS A 70 4.37 -9.98 -5.33
N ARG A 71 4.91 -10.96 -6.05
CA ARG A 71 4.09 -11.99 -6.73
C ARG A 71 3.18 -12.79 -5.78
N ARG A 72 3.59 -12.92 -4.51
CA ARG A 72 2.81 -13.62 -3.47
C ARG A 72 1.71 -12.75 -2.86
N ASN A 73 1.62 -11.46 -3.21
CA ASN A 73 0.58 -10.60 -2.66
C ASN A 73 -0.76 -10.88 -3.31
N ASN A 74 -1.73 -11.25 -2.47
CA ASN A 74 -3.12 -11.34 -2.85
C ASN A 74 -3.83 -10.01 -2.59
N LEU A 75 -5.02 -9.82 -3.19
CA LEU A 75 -5.83 -8.61 -2.97
C LEU A 75 -6.13 -8.36 -1.48
N ARG A 76 -6.34 -9.44 -0.72
CA ARG A 76 -6.56 -9.39 0.73
C ARG A 76 -5.41 -8.71 1.48
N ASN A 77 -4.17 -8.88 1.02
CA ASN A 77 -3.02 -8.23 1.65
C ASN A 77 -3.08 -6.71 1.49
N PHE A 78 -3.58 -6.22 0.35
CA PHE A 78 -3.75 -4.79 0.12
C PHE A 78 -4.90 -4.20 0.94
N PHE A 79 -6.02 -4.93 1.09
CA PHE A 79 -7.11 -4.52 1.99
C PHE A 79 -6.66 -4.44 3.46
N ASN A 80 -5.93 -5.46 3.94
CA ASN A 80 -5.43 -5.47 5.31
C ASN A 80 -4.51 -4.27 5.61
N VAL A 81 -3.75 -3.82 4.61
CA VAL A 81 -2.86 -2.65 4.73
C VAL A 81 -3.63 -1.34 4.55
N ALA A 82 -4.72 -1.32 3.77
CA ALA A 82 -5.47 -0.12 3.43
C ALA A 82 -6.16 0.55 4.63
N GLY A 83 -6.69 -0.23 5.58
CA GLY A 83 -7.35 0.31 6.77
C GLY A 83 -6.44 1.23 7.61
N PRO A 84 -5.31 0.73 8.15
CA PRO A 84 -4.39 1.51 8.99
C PRO A 84 -3.85 2.80 8.34
N ILE A 85 -3.66 2.81 7.03
CA ILE A 85 -3.13 3.95 6.27
C ILE A 85 -4.22 4.80 5.61
N ARG A 86 -5.50 4.44 5.80
CA ARG A 86 -6.69 5.11 5.28
C ARG A 86 -6.73 5.27 3.77
N VAL A 87 -6.42 4.21 3.03
CA VAL A 87 -6.61 4.22 1.57
C VAL A 87 -8.09 4.05 1.25
N THR A 88 -8.58 4.88 0.33
CA THR A 88 -10.00 4.95 -0.05
C THR A 88 -10.25 4.40 -1.44
N HIS A 89 -9.29 4.51 -2.36
CA HIS A 89 -9.45 4.13 -3.76
C HIS A 89 -8.33 3.19 -4.19
N PHE A 90 -8.68 2.12 -4.89
CA PHE A 90 -7.75 1.20 -5.50
C PHE A 90 -7.82 1.33 -7.02
N LEU A 91 -6.67 1.53 -7.64
CA LEU A 91 -6.46 1.48 -9.07
C LEU A 91 -5.62 0.23 -9.36
N MET A 92 -6.22 -0.71 -10.08
CA MET A 92 -5.69 -2.04 -10.25
C MET A 92 -5.48 -2.33 -11.72
N LEU A 93 -4.22 -2.40 -12.15
CA LEU A 93 -3.88 -2.78 -13.51
C LEU A 93 -3.84 -4.31 -13.65
N SER A 94 -4.44 -4.80 -14.72
CA SER A 94 -4.46 -6.21 -15.07
C SER A 94 -4.32 -6.39 -16.57
N LYS A 95 -3.78 -7.52 -16.99
CA LYS A 95 -3.69 -7.91 -18.39
C LYS A 95 -4.35 -9.27 -18.56
N THR A 96 -5.21 -9.35 -19.56
CA THR A 96 -5.74 -10.61 -20.09
C THR A 96 -5.09 -10.89 -21.45
N PRO A 97 -5.28 -12.09 -22.04
CA PRO A 97 -4.82 -12.36 -23.40
C PRO A 97 -5.41 -11.39 -24.43
N THR A 98 -6.65 -10.95 -24.22
CA THR A 98 -7.39 -10.07 -25.13
C THR A 98 -6.97 -8.60 -25.00
N ALA A 99 -6.92 -8.08 -23.77
CA ALA A 99 -6.67 -6.65 -23.53
C ALA A 99 -6.14 -6.36 -22.11
N PRO A 100 -5.48 -5.21 -21.91
CA PRO A 100 -5.22 -4.64 -20.60
C PRO A 100 -6.46 -3.93 -20.03
N TYR A 101 -6.65 -4.03 -18.72
CA TYR A 101 -7.75 -3.39 -18.00
C TYR A 101 -7.24 -2.65 -16.78
N LEU A 102 -7.76 -1.44 -16.58
CA LEU A 102 -7.69 -0.70 -15.33
C LEU A 102 -8.99 -0.90 -14.56
N ARG A 103 -8.92 -1.43 -13.35
CA ARG A 103 -10.06 -1.57 -12.45
C ARG A 103 -9.97 -0.53 -11.35
N VAL A 104 -11.06 0.19 -11.12
CA VAL A 104 -11.17 1.17 -10.05
C VAL A 104 -12.14 0.64 -9.01
N ALA A 105 -11.73 0.62 -7.74
CA ALA A 105 -12.56 0.15 -6.65
C ALA A 105 -12.45 1.10 -5.46
N ARG A 106 -13.52 1.20 -4.68
CA ARG A 106 -13.51 1.89 -3.39
C ARG A 106 -13.19 0.88 -2.29
N ALA A 107 -12.21 1.19 -1.47
CA ALA A 107 -11.94 0.45 -0.24
C ALA A 107 -13.03 0.77 0.79
N PRO A 108 -13.44 -0.22 1.61
CA PRO A 108 -14.43 -0.02 2.66
C PRO A 108 -13.95 0.97 3.72
#